data_AF-A0A0P0IXE6-F1
#
_entry.id   AF-A0A0P0IXE6-F1
#
_cell.length_a   1.000
_cell.length_b   1.000
_cell.length_c   1.000
_cell.angle_alpha   90.00
_cell.angle_beta   90.00
_cell.angle_gamma   90.00
#
_symmetry.space_group_name_H-M   'P 1'
#
loop_
_entity.id
_entity.type
_entity.pdbx_description
1 polymer ?
#
loop_
_entity_poly.entity_id
_entity_poly.type
_entity_poly.pdbx_seq_one_letter_code
_entity_poly.pdbx_strand_id
1 'polypeptide(L)'
;RSGLSNVHGTMAQGLAADLPSVSVNLDQQQAIALGKLRHQAKHANAKELNTENETAQLMVRLDANNKAQLVYLVSFFVAEEEPSRPFMFIDANSGEILQVWDGLNHAQAGGTGPGGNSKTGRYEFGTDYPSFVIDKVGTTCTMENSVVKTVDLQNRTSGSTAYSYSCPGASNYNDHKAVNGAYSPLNDAHYFGKVVYDMYKDWMNTAPLTFKLTMRVHYSSNYENAFWDGSAMTFGDGASTFYPLVDINVSAHEVSHGFTEQNSGLIYSNMSGGMNEAFSDIAGEAAEFYMKGSVDW
;
A
#
# COMPACT_ATOMS: atom_id res chain seq x y z
N ARG A 1 -40.31 25.87 14.19
CA ARG A 1 -39.52 24.85 13.48
C ARG A 1 -38.11 25.41 13.32
N SER A 2 -37.16 24.96 14.13
CA SER A 2 -35.76 25.37 14.10
C SER A 2 -35.08 24.69 12.92
N GLY A 3 -34.75 25.46 11.87
CA GLY A 3 -33.99 24.97 10.72
C GLY A 3 -32.51 24.76 11.10
N LEU A 4 -31.90 23.72 10.52
CA LEU A 4 -30.47 23.45 10.59
C LEU A 4 -29.69 24.69 10.13
N SER A 5 -28.84 25.25 10.99
CA SER A 5 -28.24 26.57 10.77
C SER A 5 -26.85 26.56 10.14
N ASN A 6 -26.16 25.42 10.03
CA ASN A 6 -24.84 25.34 9.38
C ASN A 6 -24.63 23.97 8.71
N VAL A 7 -24.26 23.97 7.43
CA VAL A 7 -23.74 22.82 6.68
C VAL A 7 -22.34 23.17 6.23
N HIS A 8 -21.35 22.35 6.58
CA HIS A 8 -19.97 22.49 6.13
C HIS A 8 -19.66 21.41 5.10
N GLY A 9 -19.12 21.79 3.95
CA GLY A 9 -18.75 20.87 2.87
C GLY A 9 -18.42 21.59 1.57
N THR A 10 -17.95 20.84 0.58
CA THR A 10 -17.69 21.35 -0.76
C THR A 10 -18.94 21.16 -1.63
N MET A 11 -19.45 22.23 -2.23
CA MET A 11 -20.59 22.18 -3.13
C MET A 11 -20.10 22.10 -4.58
N ALA A 12 -20.49 21.04 -5.29
CA ALA A 12 -20.27 20.95 -6.73
C ALA A 12 -21.33 21.78 -7.47
N GLN A 13 -20.89 22.64 -8.39
CA GLN A 13 -21.75 23.46 -9.25
C GLN A 13 -21.52 23.11 -10.72
N GLY A 14 -22.51 23.41 -11.58
CA GLY A 14 -22.35 23.22 -13.04
C GLY A 14 -22.47 21.77 -13.52
N LEU A 15 -22.98 20.86 -12.70
CA LEU A 15 -23.08 19.42 -13.01
C LEU A 15 -23.82 19.11 -14.32
N ALA A 16 -24.73 19.98 -14.77
CA ALA A 16 -25.50 19.79 -15.99
C ALA A 16 -24.65 19.78 -17.28
N ALA A 17 -23.44 20.36 -17.25
CA ALA A 17 -22.52 20.31 -18.38
C ALA A 17 -21.96 18.89 -18.62
N ASP A 18 -21.79 18.13 -17.54
CA ASP A 18 -21.28 16.76 -17.57
C ASP A 18 -22.39 15.71 -17.58
N LEU A 19 -23.49 16.00 -16.86
CA LEU A 19 -24.66 15.15 -16.68
C LEU A 19 -25.90 15.87 -17.21
N PRO A 20 -26.14 15.85 -18.54
CA PRO A 20 -27.32 16.48 -19.13
C PRO A 20 -28.63 15.76 -18.75
N SER A 21 -28.54 14.56 -18.17
CA SER A 21 -29.67 13.77 -17.69
C SER A 21 -29.31 13.01 -16.42
N VAL A 22 -30.32 12.77 -15.59
CA VAL A 22 -30.26 11.87 -14.41
C VAL A 22 -31.02 10.57 -14.64
N SER A 23 -31.43 10.31 -15.89
CA SER A 23 -31.97 9.00 -16.29
C SER A 23 -30.89 7.94 -16.22
N VAL A 24 -31.28 6.75 -15.78
CA VAL A 24 -30.41 5.59 -15.65
C VAL A 24 -30.84 4.50 -16.63
N ASN A 25 -29.88 3.77 -17.21
CA ASN A 25 -30.18 2.57 -18.01
C ASN A 25 -30.24 1.31 -17.14
N LEU A 26 -29.62 1.34 -15.95
CA LEU A 26 -29.63 0.26 -14.98
C LEU A 26 -30.57 0.59 -13.83
N ASP A 27 -31.40 -0.38 -13.45
CA ASP A 27 -32.12 -0.33 -12.19
C ASP A 27 -31.23 -0.78 -11.01
N GLN A 28 -31.73 -0.58 -9.79
CA GLN A 28 -31.02 -0.93 -8.56
C GLN A 28 -30.70 -2.43 -8.47
N GLN A 29 -31.59 -3.31 -8.93
CA GLN A 29 -31.37 -4.75 -8.86
C GLN A 29 -30.31 -5.21 -9.85
N GLN A 30 -30.30 -4.64 -11.06
CA GLN A 30 -29.26 -4.86 -12.06
C GLN A 30 -27.90 -4.40 -11.55
N ALA A 31 -27.82 -3.24 -10.89
CA ALA A 31 -26.58 -2.76 -10.28
C ALA A 31 -26.09 -3.70 -9.16
N ILE A 32 -26.98 -4.18 -8.29
CA ILE A 32 -26.63 -5.16 -7.25
C ILE A 32 -26.14 -6.47 -7.87
N ALA A 33 -26.82 -6.98 -8.89
CA ALA A 33 -26.43 -8.21 -9.59
C ALA A 33 -25.04 -8.09 -10.24
N LEU A 34 -24.74 -6.95 -10.87
CA LEU A 34 -23.40 -6.66 -11.41
C LEU A 34 -22.33 -6.64 -10.31
N GLY A 35 -22.63 -6.01 -9.17
CA GLY A 35 -21.73 -5.97 -8.01
C GLY A 35 -21.43 -7.37 -7.45
N LYS A 36 -22.46 -8.20 -7.29
CA LYS A 36 -22.32 -9.60 -6.84
C LYS A 36 -21.50 -10.43 -7.83
N LEU A 37 -21.78 -10.31 -9.12
CA LEU A 37 -21.05 -11.04 -10.17
C LEU A 37 -19.56 -10.65 -10.18
N ARG A 38 -19.25 -9.36 -9.99
CA ARG A 38 -17.87 -8.89 -9.86
C ARG A 38 -17.15 -9.47 -8.64
N HIS A 39 -17.85 -9.55 -7.51
CA HIS A 39 -17.32 -10.14 -6.29
C HIS A 39 -17.06 -11.64 -6.47
N GLN A 40 -18.06 -12.39 -6.98
CA GLN A 40 -17.93 -13.81 -7.31
C GLN A 40 -16.74 -14.11 -8.24
N ALA A 41 -16.53 -13.30 -9.27
CA ALA A 41 -15.42 -13.49 -10.21
C ALA A 41 -14.02 -13.40 -9.57
N LYS A 42 -13.89 -12.83 -8.37
CA LYS A 42 -12.63 -12.85 -7.60
C LYS A 42 -12.43 -14.14 -6.81
N HIS A 43 -13.49 -14.91 -6.53
CA HIS A 43 -13.43 -16.14 -5.75
C HIS A 43 -13.60 -17.34 -6.69
N ALA A 44 -12.46 -17.91 -7.12
CA ALA A 44 -12.44 -19.10 -7.97
C ALA A 44 -13.14 -20.26 -7.22
N ASN A 45 -14.34 -20.65 -7.72
CA ASN A 45 -15.26 -21.69 -7.22
C ASN A 45 -16.52 -21.23 -6.45
N ALA A 46 -16.96 -19.98 -6.56
CA ALA A 46 -18.13 -19.50 -5.82
C ALA A 46 -19.43 -20.26 -6.19
N LYS A 47 -20.03 -20.92 -5.17
CA LYS A 47 -21.48 -21.16 -5.10
C LYS A 47 -22.22 -19.82 -5.14
N GLU A 48 -23.54 -19.85 -5.30
CA GLU A 48 -24.38 -18.66 -5.16
C GLU A 48 -24.02 -17.93 -3.83
N LEU A 49 -23.69 -16.63 -3.90
CA LEU A 49 -23.24 -15.88 -2.72
C LEU A 49 -24.42 -15.77 -1.74
N ASN A 50 -24.18 -16.12 -0.48
CA ASN A 50 -25.13 -15.84 0.58
C ASN A 50 -24.97 -14.37 1.01
N THR A 51 -25.78 -13.49 0.44
CA THR A 51 -25.71 -12.04 0.68
C THR A 51 -26.83 -11.51 1.55
N GLU A 52 -26.49 -10.54 2.39
CA GLU A 52 -27.42 -9.81 3.26
C GLU A 52 -27.25 -8.30 3.07
N ASN A 53 -28.21 -7.49 3.55
CA ASN A 53 -28.10 -6.03 3.59
C ASN A 53 -27.74 -5.38 2.24
N GLU A 54 -28.33 -5.88 1.17
CA GLU A 54 -28.08 -5.39 -0.19
C GLU A 54 -28.68 -4.00 -0.39
N THR A 55 -27.86 -3.09 -0.88
CA THR A 55 -28.22 -1.69 -1.10
C THR A 55 -27.63 -1.20 -2.41
N ALA A 56 -28.38 -0.37 -3.12
CA ALA A 56 -27.90 0.40 -4.26
C ALA A 56 -28.46 1.82 -4.16
N GLN A 57 -27.58 2.78 -3.86
CA GLN A 57 -27.95 4.18 -3.77
C GLN A 57 -27.50 4.91 -5.03
N LEU A 58 -28.46 5.48 -5.78
CA LEU A 58 -28.15 6.34 -6.91
C LEU A 58 -27.61 7.67 -6.40
N MET A 59 -26.45 8.10 -6.92
CA MET A 59 -25.83 9.36 -6.53
C MET A 59 -25.00 9.97 -7.66
N VAL A 60 -24.69 11.25 -7.52
CA VAL A 60 -23.71 11.94 -8.36
C VAL A 60 -22.40 12.04 -7.60
N ARG A 61 -21.31 11.59 -8.22
CA ARG A 61 -19.93 11.78 -7.73
C ARG A 61 -19.13 12.62 -8.70
N LEU A 62 -18.02 13.18 -8.23
CA LEU A 62 -16.98 13.73 -9.10
C LEU A 62 -15.86 12.69 -9.25
N ASP A 63 -15.29 12.58 -10.44
CA ASP A 63 -14.08 11.81 -10.68
C ASP A 63 -12.82 12.61 -10.31
N ALA A 64 -11.63 12.04 -10.53
CA ALA A 64 -10.34 12.68 -10.23
C ALA A 64 -10.09 13.97 -11.03
N ASN A 65 -10.82 14.20 -12.12
CA ASN A 65 -10.74 15.40 -12.96
C ASN A 65 -11.88 16.39 -12.68
N ASN A 66 -12.63 16.19 -11.58
CA ASN A 66 -13.82 16.97 -11.23
C ASN A 66 -14.99 16.85 -12.23
N LYS A 67 -15.04 15.79 -13.03
CA LYS A 67 -16.17 15.53 -13.93
C LYS A 67 -17.29 14.79 -13.21
N ALA A 68 -18.53 15.23 -13.37
CA ALA A 68 -19.66 14.60 -12.73
C ALA A 68 -20.03 13.25 -13.37
N GLN A 69 -20.28 12.24 -12.53
CA GLN A 69 -20.67 10.89 -12.91
C GLN A 69 -21.93 10.47 -12.15
N LEU A 70 -22.90 9.89 -12.87
CA LEU A 70 -24.10 9.30 -12.28
C LEU A 70 -23.84 7.82 -11.99
N VAL A 71 -23.83 7.44 -10.72
CA VAL A 71 -23.37 6.13 -10.28
C VAL A 71 -24.33 5.52 -9.26
N TYR A 72 -24.36 4.19 -9.19
CA TYR A 72 -24.83 3.46 -8.02
C TYR A 72 -23.68 3.23 -7.05
N LEU A 73 -23.86 3.62 -5.80
CA LEU A 73 -23.12 3.10 -4.66
C LEU A 73 -23.79 1.79 -4.22
N VAL A 74 -23.23 0.67 -4.65
CA VAL A 74 -23.71 -0.67 -4.31
C VAL A 74 -22.96 -1.18 -3.09
N SER A 75 -23.67 -1.74 -2.11
CA SER A 75 -23.09 -2.46 -0.98
C SER A 75 -23.94 -3.65 -0.57
N PHE A 76 -23.29 -4.74 -0.18
CA PHE A 76 -23.92 -5.92 0.39
C PHE A 76 -22.96 -6.58 1.39
N PHE A 77 -23.49 -7.34 2.34
CA PHE A 77 -22.72 -8.16 3.26
C PHE A 77 -22.67 -9.59 2.71
N VAL A 78 -21.50 -10.23 2.78
CA VAL A 78 -21.32 -11.64 2.38
C VAL A 78 -21.04 -12.45 3.64
N ALA A 79 -21.98 -13.33 4.00
CA ALA A 79 -21.90 -14.15 5.20
C ALA A 79 -21.28 -15.52 4.87
N GLU A 80 -19.94 -15.56 4.85
CA GLU A 80 -19.13 -16.77 4.63
C GLU A 80 -18.15 -17.00 5.79
N GLU A 81 -17.30 -18.03 5.73
CA GLU A 81 -16.23 -18.25 6.73
C GLU A 81 -15.37 -17.00 6.92
N GLU A 82 -15.18 -16.23 5.85
CA GLU A 82 -14.48 -14.95 5.82
C GLU A 82 -15.49 -13.85 5.43
N PRO A 83 -16.10 -13.13 6.40
CA PRO A 83 -17.11 -12.14 6.09
C PRO A 83 -16.49 -10.93 5.38
N SER A 84 -17.23 -10.39 4.41
CA SER A 84 -16.84 -9.16 3.70
C SER A 84 -18.05 -8.23 3.55
N ARG A 85 -17.79 -6.94 3.38
CA ARG A 85 -18.85 -5.97 3.05
C ARG A 85 -18.40 -5.12 1.88
N PRO A 86 -18.46 -5.64 0.64
CA PRO A 86 -18.07 -4.90 -0.52
C PRO A 86 -18.89 -3.61 -0.69
N PHE A 87 -18.20 -2.59 -1.20
CA PHE A 87 -18.76 -1.37 -1.72
C PHE A 87 -18.23 -1.15 -3.13
N MET A 88 -19.10 -0.69 -4.03
CA MET A 88 -18.74 -0.44 -5.42
C MET A 88 -19.41 0.82 -5.94
N PHE A 89 -18.66 1.61 -6.71
CA PHE A 89 -19.26 2.59 -7.60
C PHE A 89 -19.44 1.96 -8.98
N ILE A 90 -20.69 1.87 -9.43
CA ILE A 90 -21.06 1.33 -10.74
C ILE A 90 -21.69 2.46 -11.56
N ASP A 91 -21.20 2.71 -12.77
CA ASP A 91 -21.82 3.68 -13.68
C ASP A 91 -23.28 3.29 -13.94
N ALA A 92 -24.21 4.22 -13.70
CA ALA A 92 -25.64 3.92 -13.72
C ALA A 92 -26.20 3.69 -15.14
N ASN A 93 -25.40 3.94 -16.18
CA ASN A 93 -25.79 3.79 -17.58
C ASN A 93 -25.05 2.65 -18.29
N SER A 94 -23.75 2.49 -18.04
CA SER A 94 -22.92 1.48 -18.70
C SER A 94 -22.77 0.19 -17.90
N GLY A 95 -22.94 0.25 -16.57
CA GLY A 95 -22.63 -0.87 -15.68
C GLY A 95 -21.14 -1.06 -15.42
N GLU A 96 -20.30 -0.14 -15.89
CA GLU A 96 -18.87 -0.16 -15.63
C GLU A 96 -18.61 0.00 -14.12
N ILE A 97 -17.73 -0.86 -13.59
CA ILE A 97 -17.34 -0.80 -12.19
C ILE A 97 -16.17 0.17 -12.05
N LEU A 98 -16.48 1.36 -11.57
CA LEU A 98 -15.55 2.49 -11.47
C LEU A 98 -14.62 2.38 -10.26
N GLN A 99 -15.08 1.76 -9.18
CA GLN A 99 -14.31 1.63 -7.94
C GLN A 99 -14.88 0.51 -7.07
N VAL A 100 -14.01 -0.14 -6.29
CA VAL A 100 -14.38 -1.17 -5.32
C VAL A 100 -13.57 -0.96 -4.04
N TRP A 101 -14.19 -1.13 -2.87
CA TRP A 101 -13.53 -1.21 -1.56
C TRP A 101 -14.33 -2.13 -0.64
N ASP A 102 -13.79 -2.51 0.50
CA ASP A 102 -14.53 -3.22 1.53
C ASP A 102 -14.85 -2.28 2.71
N GLY A 103 -16.07 -2.38 3.24
CA GLY A 103 -16.56 -1.55 4.32
C GLY A 103 -16.66 -2.27 5.66
N LEU A 104 -16.19 -3.50 5.77
CA LEU A 104 -15.69 -4.00 7.03
C LEU A 104 -14.29 -3.41 7.21
N ASN A 105 -14.06 -2.74 8.33
CA ASN A 105 -12.72 -2.31 8.69
C ASN A 105 -11.85 -3.56 8.74
N HIS A 106 -10.98 -3.75 7.75
CA HIS A 106 -10.02 -4.83 7.76
C HIS A 106 -9.13 -4.54 8.96
N ALA A 107 -9.25 -5.36 10.01
CA ALA A 107 -8.25 -5.36 11.05
C ALA A 107 -6.92 -5.60 10.34
N GLN A 108 -6.05 -4.58 10.34
CA GLN A 108 -4.70 -4.72 9.83
C GLN A 108 -4.13 -6.03 10.37
N ALA A 109 -3.76 -6.93 9.46
CA ALA A 109 -3.28 -8.25 9.84
C ALA A 109 -1.77 -8.18 10.07
N GLY A 110 -1.28 -9.00 11.00
CA GLY A 110 0.15 -9.23 11.15
C GLY A 110 0.61 -10.27 10.14
N GLY A 111 1.54 -9.90 9.27
CA GLY A 111 2.33 -10.82 8.47
C GLY A 111 3.53 -11.34 9.27
N THR A 112 3.89 -12.59 9.04
CA THR A 112 5.06 -13.24 9.65
C THR A 112 5.98 -13.77 8.56
N GLY A 113 7.22 -14.07 8.92
CA GLY A 113 8.16 -14.63 7.96
C GLY A 113 9.61 -14.25 8.25
N PRO A 114 10.56 -14.83 7.51
CA PRO A 114 11.96 -14.60 7.74
C PRO A 114 12.38 -13.22 7.23
N GLY A 115 13.45 -12.70 7.82
CA GLY A 115 14.21 -11.57 7.35
C GLY A 115 15.71 -11.78 7.54
N GLY A 116 16.50 -10.81 7.09
CA GLY A 116 17.95 -10.84 7.19
C GLY A 116 18.64 -11.65 6.09
N ASN A 117 19.94 -11.91 6.30
CA ASN A 117 20.80 -12.59 5.32
C ASN A 117 21.93 -13.38 5.99
N SER A 118 22.76 -14.05 5.18
CA SER A 118 23.89 -14.86 5.66
C SER A 118 24.91 -14.12 6.54
N LYS A 119 25.00 -12.79 6.47
CA LYS A 119 25.89 -11.97 7.32
C LYS A 119 25.19 -11.49 8.58
N THR A 120 23.96 -10.99 8.47
CA THR A 120 23.20 -10.48 9.63
C THR A 120 22.59 -11.59 10.49
N GLY A 121 22.49 -12.80 9.94
CA GLY A 121 21.75 -13.91 10.52
C GLY A 121 20.28 -13.85 10.14
N ARG A 122 19.61 -15.00 10.27
CA ARG A 122 18.17 -15.12 10.09
C ARG A 122 17.45 -14.65 11.35
N TYR A 123 16.38 -13.91 11.16
CA TYR A 123 15.38 -13.60 12.19
C TYR A 123 13.97 -13.77 11.61
N GLU A 124 12.97 -13.84 12.49
CA GLU A 124 11.56 -14.05 12.13
C GLU A 124 10.68 -12.90 12.61
N PHE A 125 9.96 -12.28 11.69
CA PHE A 125 8.87 -11.35 12.01
C PHE A 125 7.68 -12.12 12.60
N GLY A 126 7.16 -11.60 13.71
CA GLY A 126 6.19 -12.27 14.59
C GLY A 126 6.82 -13.06 15.73
N THR A 127 8.16 -13.19 15.78
CA THR A 127 8.87 -13.86 16.88
C THR A 127 10.02 -13.01 17.41
N ASP A 128 11.07 -12.81 16.60
CA ASP A 128 12.25 -12.02 16.99
C ASP A 128 11.98 -10.52 16.87
N TYR A 129 11.22 -10.14 15.85
CA TYR A 129 10.66 -8.80 15.66
C TYR A 129 9.13 -8.85 15.62
N PRO A 130 8.43 -7.73 15.88
CA PRO A 130 7.00 -7.63 15.63
C PRO A 130 6.60 -8.06 14.21
N SER A 131 5.39 -8.57 14.06
CA SER A 131 4.81 -8.82 12.74
C SER A 131 4.76 -7.54 11.90
N PHE A 132 5.02 -7.66 10.60
CA PHE A 132 4.83 -6.54 9.67
C PHE A 132 3.35 -6.38 9.33
N VAL A 133 2.91 -5.15 9.08
CA VAL A 133 1.49 -4.81 8.96
C VAL A 133 1.02 -4.93 7.51
N ILE A 134 0.07 -5.82 7.23
CA ILE A 134 -0.45 -6.11 5.89
C ILE A 134 -1.96 -5.88 5.76
N ASP A 135 -2.43 -5.82 4.52
CA ASP A 135 -3.84 -5.96 4.17
C ASP A 135 -4.17 -7.44 3.90
N LYS A 136 -5.32 -7.91 4.38
CA LYS A 136 -5.77 -9.30 4.19
C LYS A 136 -7.22 -9.32 3.74
N VAL A 137 -7.46 -9.90 2.57
CA VAL A 137 -8.79 -10.13 2.01
C VAL A 137 -8.97 -11.62 1.80
N GLY A 138 -9.77 -12.22 2.67
CA GLY A 138 -9.91 -13.66 2.76
C GLY A 138 -8.56 -14.37 2.93
N THR A 139 -8.26 -15.32 2.04
CA THR A 139 -6.97 -16.04 2.03
C THR A 139 -5.85 -15.33 1.26
N THR A 140 -6.02 -14.08 0.84
CA THR A 140 -4.98 -13.30 0.13
C THR A 140 -4.45 -12.17 1.00
N CYS A 141 -3.13 -12.10 1.13
CA CYS A 141 -2.43 -11.07 1.86
C CYS A 141 -1.69 -10.17 0.88
N THR A 142 -1.74 -8.87 1.12
CA THR A 142 -1.06 -7.86 0.31
C THR A 142 -0.13 -7.06 1.21
N MET A 143 1.14 -6.93 0.81
CA MET A 143 2.15 -6.13 1.52
C MET A 143 1.93 -4.64 1.29
N GLU A 144 0.79 -4.17 1.78
CA GLU A 144 0.38 -2.78 1.74
C GLU A 144 -0.37 -2.44 3.03
N ASN A 145 -0.08 -1.27 3.59
CA ASN A 145 -0.83 -0.68 4.68
C ASN A 145 -1.07 0.81 4.36
N SER A 146 -1.48 1.60 5.36
CA SER A 146 -1.81 3.01 5.15
C SER A 146 -0.61 3.86 4.72
N VAL A 147 0.62 3.45 5.06
CA VAL A 147 1.83 4.28 4.92
C VAL A 147 2.95 3.64 4.11
N VAL A 148 2.95 2.32 3.93
CA VAL A 148 3.94 1.57 3.14
C VAL A 148 3.24 0.65 2.15
N LYS A 149 3.81 0.55 0.95
CA LYS A 149 3.49 -0.44 -0.08
C LYS A 149 4.79 -1.09 -0.56
N THR A 150 4.85 -2.41 -0.56
CA THR A 150 6.01 -3.15 -1.08
C THR A 150 5.67 -3.82 -2.40
N VAL A 151 6.58 -3.72 -3.37
CA VAL A 151 6.42 -4.20 -4.75
C VAL A 151 7.54 -5.20 -5.05
N ASP A 152 7.17 -6.41 -5.47
CA ASP A 152 8.09 -7.36 -6.09
C ASP A 152 8.23 -7.04 -7.57
N LEU A 153 9.40 -6.53 -7.98
CA LEU A 153 9.67 -6.22 -9.38
C LEU A 153 10.04 -7.44 -10.21
N GLN A 154 10.30 -8.60 -9.60
CA GLN A 154 10.60 -9.85 -10.29
C GLN A 154 11.73 -9.68 -11.33
N ASN A 155 12.79 -8.99 -10.95
CA ASN A 155 13.96 -8.69 -11.76
C ASN A 155 13.68 -7.77 -12.97
N ARG A 156 12.53 -7.09 -12.99
CA ARG A 156 12.19 -6.01 -13.93
C ARG A 156 12.65 -4.67 -13.40
N THR A 157 12.55 -3.64 -14.24
CA THR A 157 12.95 -2.26 -13.91
C THR A 157 11.75 -1.32 -13.66
N SER A 158 10.52 -1.81 -13.80
CA SER A 158 9.28 -1.05 -13.59
C SER A 158 8.20 -1.90 -12.95
N GLY A 159 7.29 -1.26 -12.21
CA GLY A 159 6.19 -1.90 -11.50
C GLY A 159 5.74 -1.07 -10.30
N SER A 160 4.44 -1.14 -9.99
CA SER A 160 3.84 -0.36 -8.88
C SER A 160 2.76 -1.11 -8.10
N THR A 161 2.44 -2.35 -8.51
CA THR A 161 1.45 -3.21 -7.89
C THR A 161 2.00 -3.79 -6.59
N ALA A 162 1.25 -3.66 -5.49
CA ALA A 162 1.63 -4.25 -4.21
C ALA A 162 1.79 -5.77 -4.32
N TYR A 163 2.86 -6.29 -3.73
CA TYR A 163 3.10 -7.73 -3.68
C TYR A 163 1.98 -8.41 -2.88
N SER A 164 1.39 -9.45 -3.46
CA SER A 164 0.33 -10.24 -2.81
C SER A 164 0.67 -11.72 -2.85
N TYR A 165 0.32 -12.43 -1.80
CA TYR A 165 0.60 -13.85 -1.61
C TYR A 165 -0.59 -14.56 -0.95
N SER A 166 -0.64 -15.88 -1.11
CA SER A 166 -1.66 -16.72 -0.46
C SER A 166 -1.32 -16.92 1.01
N CYS A 167 -2.26 -16.64 1.89
CA CYS A 167 -2.12 -16.66 3.34
C CYS A 167 -3.36 -17.24 4.05
N PRO A 168 -3.76 -18.51 3.77
CA PRO A 168 -4.92 -19.12 4.39
C PRO A 168 -4.73 -19.39 5.89
N GLY A 169 -3.47 -19.48 6.35
CA GLY A 169 -3.14 -19.71 7.76
C GLY A 169 -3.29 -18.46 8.64
N ALA A 170 -3.41 -18.68 9.94
CA ALA A 170 -3.52 -17.61 10.94
C ALA A 170 -2.25 -16.76 11.07
N SER A 171 -1.08 -17.30 10.72
CA SER A 171 0.21 -16.60 10.82
C SER A 171 0.49 -15.65 9.66
N ASN A 172 -0.26 -15.74 8.55
CA ASN A 172 -0.02 -14.96 7.33
C ASN A 172 1.44 -15.00 6.85
N TYR A 173 2.07 -16.17 6.96
CA TYR A 173 3.50 -16.36 6.73
C TYR A 173 3.89 -16.13 5.27
N ASN A 174 4.94 -15.33 5.05
CA ASN A 174 5.56 -15.09 3.74
C ASN A 174 7.06 -15.36 3.83
N ASP A 175 7.60 -16.24 2.98
CA ASP A 175 9.04 -16.47 2.80
C ASP A 175 9.52 -16.20 1.36
N HIS A 176 8.68 -15.57 0.55
CA HIS A 176 9.02 -15.22 -0.82
C HIS A 176 9.96 -14.00 -0.83
N LYS A 177 11.14 -14.05 -1.45
CA LYS A 177 11.92 -15.25 -1.77
C LYS A 177 13.32 -15.11 -1.19
N ALA A 178 13.94 -16.24 -0.87
CA ALA A 178 15.37 -16.25 -0.61
C ALA A 178 16.15 -15.97 -1.91
N VAL A 179 17.10 -15.04 -1.86
CA VAL A 179 17.91 -14.65 -3.01
C VAL A 179 19.24 -14.09 -2.54
N ASN A 180 20.33 -14.47 -3.22
CA ASN A 180 21.68 -13.98 -2.95
C ASN A 180 21.97 -13.89 -1.43
N GLY A 181 21.78 -14.98 -0.69
CA GLY A 181 22.04 -15.04 0.75
C GLY A 181 21.02 -14.38 1.68
N ALA A 182 20.06 -13.58 1.19
CA ALA A 182 18.95 -13.07 1.99
C ALA A 182 17.79 -14.08 2.07
N TYR A 183 17.00 -14.00 3.14
CA TYR A 183 15.88 -14.93 3.38
C TYR A 183 14.55 -14.43 2.79
N SER A 184 14.19 -13.15 2.98
CA SER A 184 13.09 -12.50 2.26
C SER A 184 13.27 -10.96 2.23
N PRO A 185 13.89 -10.42 1.18
CA PRO A 185 14.03 -8.97 1.02
C PRO A 185 12.70 -8.20 0.98
N LEU A 186 11.59 -8.86 0.59
CA LEU A 186 10.26 -8.25 0.60
C LEU A 186 9.76 -7.99 2.02
N ASN A 187 9.94 -8.96 2.93
CA ASN A 187 9.58 -8.81 4.34
C ASN A 187 10.38 -7.68 4.99
N ASP A 188 11.71 -7.71 4.80
CA ASP A 188 12.61 -6.68 5.31
C ASP A 188 12.20 -5.29 4.83
N ALA A 189 11.98 -5.12 3.52
CA ALA A 189 11.63 -3.82 2.94
C ALA A 189 10.29 -3.30 3.48
N HIS A 190 9.30 -4.18 3.64
CA HIS A 190 7.99 -3.80 4.14
C HIS A 190 8.03 -3.39 5.62
N TYR A 191 8.75 -4.15 6.43
CA TYR A 191 8.93 -3.84 7.85
C TYR A 191 9.75 -2.57 8.04
N PHE A 192 10.91 -2.45 7.37
CA PHE A 192 11.79 -1.28 7.50
C PHE A 192 11.14 0.00 7.00
N GLY A 193 10.37 -0.04 5.90
CA GLY A 193 9.61 1.13 5.47
C GLY A 193 8.67 1.66 6.56
N LYS A 194 8.07 0.77 7.37
CA LYS A 194 7.19 1.16 8.48
C LYS A 194 7.98 1.71 9.66
N VAL A 195 9.10 1.08 10.01
CA VAL A 195 10.04 1.56 11.03
C VAL A 195 10.51 2.98 10.72
N VAL A 196 10.93 3.24 9.48
CA VAL A 196 11.37 4.58 9.06
C VAL A 196 10.24 5.58 9.14
N TYR A 197 9.04 5.23 8.66
CA TYR A 197 7.87 6.11 8.78
C TYR A 197 7.58 6.46 10.26
N ASP A 198 7.60 5.46 11.14
CA ASP A 198 7.31 5.63 12.56
C ASP A 198 8.38 6.46 13.27
N MET A 199 9.66 6.26 12.95
CA MET A 199 10.76 7.09 13.46
C MET A 199 10.52 8.58 13.17
N TYR A 200 10.28 8.94 11.91
CA TYR A 200 9.99 10.32 11.53
C TYR A 200 8.72 10.83 12.22
N LYS A 201 7.70 9.98 12.34
CA LYS A 201 6.44 10.37 12.97
C LYS A 201 6.58 10.60 14.46
N ASP A 202 7.31 9.75 15.17
CA ASP A 202 7.42 9.79 16.62
C ASP A 202 8.42 10.86 17.07
N TRP A 203 9.55 10.96 16.39
CA TRP A 203 10.62 11.88 16.81
C TRP A 203 10.50 13.27 16.19
N MET A 204 9.93 13.39 14.99
CA MET A 204 9.81 14.67 14.27
C MET A 204 8.36 15.12 14.06
N ASN A 205 7.37 14.33 14.49
CA ASN A 205 5.94 14.60 14.31
C ASN A 205 5.53 14.83 12.84
N THR A 206 6.27 14.26 11.89
CA THR A 206 5.99 14.38 10.44
C THR A 206 6.12 13.04 9.75
N ALA A 207 5.41 12.86 8.63
CA ALA A 207 5.73 11.78 7.71
C ALA A 207 7.03 12.12 6.95
N PRO A 208 7.85 11.13 6.56
CA PRO A 208 9.06 11.38 5.77
C PRO A 208 8.73 11.83 4.33
N LEU A 209 7.59 11.40 3.80
CA LEU A 209 7.10 11.78 2.48
C LEU A 209 5.63 12.23 2.58
N THR A 210 5.22 13.13 1.71
CA THR A 210 3.83 13.60 1.55
C THR A 210 2.89 12.56 0.94
N PHE A 211 3.41 11.40 0.54
CA PHE A 211 2.69 10.27 -0.04
C PHE A 211 3.19 8.95 0.54
N LYS A 212 2.48 7.87 0.24
CA LYS A 212 2.79 6.51 0.72
C LYS A 212 4.18 6.06 0.23
N LEU A 213 4.97 5.50 1.14
CA LEU A 213 6.29 4.93 0.81
C LEU A 213 6.08 3.71 -0.10
N THR A 214 6.75 3.71 -1.26
CA THR A 214 6.76 2.56 -2.16
C THR A 214 8.13 1.92 -2.16
N MET A 215 8.23 0.72 -1.60
CA MET A 215 9.45 -0.08 -1.48
C MET A 215 9.49 -1.09 -2.64
N ARG A 216 10.36 -0.89 -3.61
CA ARG A 216 10.48 -1.75 -4.80
C ARG A 216 11.67 -2.68 -4.64
N VAL A 217 11.42 -3.97 -4.60
CA VAL A 217 12.44 -5.00 -4.32
C VAL A 217 12.62 -5.90 -5.53
N HIS A 218 13.74 -6.61 -5.60
CA HIS A 218 14.10 -7.47 -6.73
C HIS A 218 14.24 -6.68 -8.04
N TYR A 219 14.85 -5.48 -7.98
CA TYR A 219 15.08 -4.65 -9.15
C TYR A 219 16.19 -5.22 -10.04
N SER A 220 15.87 -5.38 -11.33
CA SER A 220 16.83 -5.83 -12.36
C SER A 220 17.52 -7.17 -12.00
N SER A 221 18.61 -7.50 -12.68
CA SER A 221 19.42 -8.69 -12.42
C SER A 221 20.82 -8.28 -11.99
N ASN A 222 21.33 -8.88 -10.91
CA ASN A 222 22.67 -8.62 -10.36
C ASN A 222 22.94 -7.12 -10.14
N TYR A 223 21.92 -6.38 -9.69
CA TYR A 223 22.01 -4.93 -9.51
C TYR A 223 22.57 -4.61 -8.12
N GLU A 224 23.77 -4.05 -8.10
CA GLU A 224 24.53 -3.74 -6.88
C GLU A 224 24.30 -2.31 -6.40
N ASN A 225 23.03 -1.88 -6.37
CA ASN A 225 22.70 -0.54 -5.89
C ASN A 225 21.26 -0.44 -5.36
N ALA A 226 21.00 0.61 -4.58
CA ALA A 226 19.69 1.09 -4.19
C ALA A 226 19.54 2.55 -4.63
N PHE A 227 18.31 3.04 -4.77
CA PHE A 227 18.08 4.44 -5.12
C PHE A 227 16.65 4.92 -4.81
N TRP A 228 16.55 6.21 -4.52
CA TRP A 228 15.36 7.05 -4.61
C TRP A 228 15.15 7.60 -6.03
N ASP A 229 13.93 7.52 -6.57
CA ASP A 229 13.61 8.00 -7.93
C ASP A 229 12.69 9.23 -7.99
N GLY A 230 12.42 9.87 -6.84
CA GLY A 230 11.43 10.94 -6.72
C GLY A 230 10.03 10.45 -6.33
N SER A 231 9.79 9.14 -6.33
CA SER A 231 8.47 8.55 -6.02
C SER A 231 8.53 7.23 -5.26
N ALA A 232 9.62 6.48 -5.38
CA ALA A 232 9.81 5.18 -4.75
C ALA A 232 11.27 4.95 -4.37
N MET A 233 11.49 4.08 -3.39
CA MET A 233 12.79 3.53 -3.04
C MET A 233 12.90 2.18 -3.75
N THR A 234 14.04 1.93 -4.40
CA THR A 234 14.26 0.74 -5.22
C THR A 234 15.55 0.03 -4.83
N PHE A 235 15.46 -1.28 -4.62
CA PHE A 235 16.54 -2.10 -4.09
C PHE A 235 16.87 -3.25 -5.04
N GLY A 236 18.15 -3.34 -5.42
CA GLY A 236 18.68 -4.48 -6.17
C GLY A 236 18.93 -5.70 -5.27
N ASP A 237 19.01 -6.87 -5.90
CA ASP A 237 19.35 -8.14 -5.23
C ASP A 237 20.84 -8.31 -4.96
N GLY A 238 21.67 -7.32 -5.31
CA GLY A 238 23.12 -7.43 -5.23
C GLY A 238 23.69 -8.48 -6.20
N ALA A 239 24.99 -8.74 -6.11
CA ALA A 239 25.66 -9.77 -6.88
C ALA A 239 26.86 -10.36 -6.13
N SER A 240 28.07 -9.90 -6.41
CA SER A 240 29.31 -10.41 -5.81
C SER A 240 29.78 -9.59 -4.62
N THR A 241 29.42 -8.31 -4.59
CA THR A 241 29.86 -7.32 -3.59
C THR A 241 28.84 -7.22 -2.48
N PHE A 242 27.56 -7.12 -2.84
CA PHE A 242 26.47 -6.92 -1.90
C PHE A 242 25.49 -8.09 -1.93
N TYR A 243 24.90 -8.36 -0.77
CA TYR A 243 23.60 -9.02 -0.65
C TYR A 243 22.49 -8.11 -1.19
N PRO A 244 21.22 -8.55 -1.26
CA PRO A 244 20.11 -7.64 -1.54
C PRO A 244 20.19 -6.42 -0.65
N LEU A 245 20.09 -5.22 -1.25
CA LEU A 245 20.37 -3.96 -0.58
C LEU A 245 19.18 -3.49 0.26
N VAL A 246 18.49 -4.44 0.89
CA VAL A 246 17.39 -4.19 1.81
C VAL A 246 17.91 -4.41 3.24
N ASP A 247 18.31 -3.31 3.83
CA ASP A 247 18.75 -3.19 5.22
C ASP A 247 18.06 -1.95 5.83
N ILE A 248 18.02 -1.84 7.16
CA ILE A 248 17.38 -0.70 7.83
C ILE A 248 18.09 0.61 7.51
N ASN A 249 19.44 0.62 7.48
CA ASN A 249 20.23 1.82 7.21
C ASN A 249 20.02 2.28 5.77
N VAL A 250 20.14 1.37 4.79
CA VAL A 250 19.88 1.65 3.37
C VAL A 250 18.42 2.05 3.14
N SER A 251 17.45 1.38 3.75
CA SER A 251 16.03 1.74 3.59
C SER A 251 15.74 3.14 4.10
N ALA A 252 16.29 3.51 5.26
CA ALA A 252 16.17 4.86 5.80
C ALA A 252 16.93 5.89 4.97
N HIS A 253 18.13 5.56 4.49
CA HIS A 253 18.93 6.41 3.61
C HIS A 253 18.12 6.82 2.36
N GLU A 254 17.55 5.84 1.64
CA GLU A 254 16.79 6.13 0.42
C GLU A 254 15.50 6.91 0.68
N VAL A 255 14.79 6.63 1.78
CA VAL A 255 13.61 7.44 2.18
C VAL A 255 14.01 8.88 2.50
N SER A 256 15.20 9.06 3.10
CA SER A 256 15.69 10.35 3.57
C SER A 256 16.16 11.28 2.44
N HIS A 257 16.52 10.73 1.28
CA HIS A 257 16.63 11.53 0.06
C HIS A 257 15.31 12.20 -0.29
N GLY A 258 14.20 11.45 -0.28
CA GLY A 258 12.88 12.02 -0.53
C GLY A 258 12.45 13.03 0.54
N PHE A 259 12.79 12.80 1.82
CA PHE A 259 12.59 13.79 2.88
C PHE A 259 13.38 15.07 2.60
N THR A 260 14.65 14.96 2.23
CA THR A 260 15.52 16.10 1.88
C THR A 260 14.96 16.87 0.69
N GLU A 261 14.52 16.17 -0.36
CA GLU A 261 13.90 16.73 -1.55
C GLU A 261 12.64 17.55 -1.21
N GLN A 262 11.79 17.05 -0.30
CA GLN A 262 10.54 17.71 0.10
C GLN A 262 10.72 18.81 1.16
N ASN A 263 11.95 19.01 1.67
CA ASN A 263 12.26 20.01 2.69
C ASN A 263 13.32 21.02 2.21
N SER A 264 14.59 20.72 2.43
CA SER A 264 15.69 21.66 2.14
C SER A 264 16.01 21.76 0.65
N GLY A 265 15.68 20.73 -0.13
CA GLY A 265 15.95 20.67 -1.56
C GLY A 265 17.46 20.73 -1.88
N LEU A 266 18.31 20.20 -0.99
CA LEU A 266 19.75 20.14 -1.22
C LEU A 266 20.05 19.44 -2.55
N ILE A 267 20.55 20.22 -3.51
CA ILE A 267 20.91 19.70 -4.82
C ILE A 267 22.02 18.66 -4.71
N TYR A 268 21.96 17.65 -5.57
CA TYR A 268 22.89 16.53 -5.58
C TYR A 268 24.21 16.87 -6.27
N SER A 269 24.90 17.91 -5.77
CA SER A 269 26.13 18.43 -6.38
C SER A 269 27.04 19.09 -5.35
N ASN A 270 28.36 18.90 -5.52
CA ASN A 270 29.40 19.48 -4.68
C ASN A 270 29.13 19.27 -3.18
N MET A 271 29.31 20.31 -2.36
CA MET A 271 29.08 20.24 -0.91
C MET A 271 27.62 19.97 -0.54
N SER A 272 26.67 20.48 -1.34
CA SER A 272 25.24 20.22 -1.12
C SER A 272 24.91 18.74 -1.31
N GLY A 273 25.51 18.09 -2.32
CA GLY A 273 25.37 16.66 -2.54
C GLY A 273 25.98 15.85 -1.39
N GLY A 274 27.18 16.23 -0.94
CA GLY A 274 27.80 15.57 0.23
C GLY A 274 26.99 15.73 1.52
N MET A 275 26.32 16.87 1.72
CA MET A 275 25.41 17.06 2.86
C MET A 275 24.11 16.26 2.72
N ASN A 276 23.60 16.10 1.49
CA ASN A 276 22.43 15.28 1.20
C ASN A 276 22.71 13.80 1.54
N GLU A 277 23.81 13.25 1.03
CA GLU A 277 24.29 11.90 1.36
C GLU A 277 24.49 11.71 2.87
N ALA A 278 25.22 12.61 3.52
CA ALA A 278 25.51 12.51 4.94
C ALA A 278 24.24 12.56 5.80
N PHE A 279 23.23 13.36 5.40
CA PHE A 279 21.96 13.38 6.11
C PHE A 279 21.23 12.03 5.99
N SER A 280 21.23 11.43 4.80
CA SER A 280 20.65 10.11 4.57
C SER A 280 21.37 9.02 5.36
N ASP A 281 22.71 9.05 5.46
CA ASP A 281 23.49 8.15 6.31
C ASP A 281 23.13 8.30 7.80
N ILE A 282 23.07 9.55 8.30
CA ILE A 282 22.68 9.84 9.68
C ILE A 282 21.26 9.32 9.97
N ALA A 283 20.35 9.43 9.01
CA ALA A 283 18.99 8.90 9.14
C ALA A 283 18.96 7.37 9.16
N GLY A 284 19.91 6.72 8.46
CA GLY A 284 20.21 5.30 8.60
C GLY A 284 20.46 4.91 10.04
N GLU A 285 21.52 5.46 10.63
CA GLU A 285 21.90 5.18 12.02
C GLU A 285 20.78 5.53 13.00
N ALA A 286 20.04 6.62 12.76
CA ALA A 286 18.89 6.99 13.56
C ALA A 286 17.77 5.91 13.52
N ALA A 287 17.52 5.32 12.35
CA ALA A 287 16.52 4.28 12.17
C ALA A 287 16.96 2.96 12.80
N GLU A 288 18.24 2.61 12.71
CA GLU A 288 18.78 1.46 13.45
C GLU A 288 18.63 1.67 14.96
N PHE A 289 18.98 2.84 15.48
CA PHE A 289 18.78 3.16 16.89
C PHE A 289 17.31 3.07 17.29
N TYR A 290 16.40 3.60 16.47
CA TYR A 290 14.97 3.55 16.71
C TYR A 290 14.47 2.10 16.80
N MET A 291 14.97 1.22 15.92
CA MET A 291 14.56 -0.18 15.85
C MET A 291 15.19 -1.06 16.94
N LYS A 292 16.49 -0.91 17.21
CA LYS A 292 17.29 -1.84 18.03
C LYS A 292 17.74 -1.25 19.37
N GLY A 293 17.70 0.07 19.54
CA GLY A 293 18.24 0.79 20.70
C GLY A 293 19.76 0.94 20.72
N SER A 294 20.45 0.63 19.61
CA SER A 294 21.90 0.75 19.44
C SER A 294 22.26 0.97 17.97
N VAL A 295 23.46 1.47 17.69
CA VAL A 295 24.02 1.75 16.34
C VAL A 295 25.44 1.20 16.21
N ASP A 296 25.85 0.84 14.99
CA ASP A 296 27.19 0.30 14.72
C ASP A 296 28.16 1.22 13.94
N TRP A 297 27.68 2.33 13.36
CA TRP A 297 28.45 3.39 12.66
C TRP A 297 29.21 2.96 11.39
#